data_AF-A0A009S7F9-F1
#
_entry.id   AF-A0A009S7F9-F1
#
_cell.length_a   1.000
_cell.length_b   1.000
_cell.length_c   1.000
_cell.angle_alpha   90.00
_cell.angle_beta   90.00
_cell.angle_gamma   90.00
#
_symmetry.space_group_name_H-M   'P 1'
#
loop_
_entity.id
_entity.type
_entity.pdbx_description
1 polymer ?
#
loop_
_entity_poly.entity_id
_entity_poly.type
_entity_poly.pdbx_seq_one_letter_code
_entity_poly.pdbx_strand_id
1 'polypeptide(L)'
;STVDLVVPGDVDGDGEKDLTGAPVVEINDGDDGVIKPSDLNADGTVDAKVTFPKDAGYSVGDTVVIKDQDGTELVKRPLTAEDLENGITVKVTPAAEGEDTVVTAVVTDPQGNTSPEGKDNSTVDLVVPGDVDGDGEKDLTGAPVVEINDGDDGVINPSDLNADGTVDAKVTFPKDAG
;
A
#
# COMPACT_ATOMS: atom_id res chain seq x y z
N SER A 1 -13.74 -27.93 32.88
CA SER A 1 -13.28 -27.27 31.65
C SER A 1 -13.34 -28.31 30.56
N THR A 2 -14.12 -28.09 29.52
CA THR A 2 -13.92 -28.81 28.25
C THR A 2 -12.65 -28.24 27.63
N VAL A 3 -11.79 -29.09 27.09
CA VAL A 3 -10.69 -28.65 26.23
C VAL A 3 -11.35 -28.16 24.94
N ASP A 4 -11.00 -26.96 24.51
CA ASP A 4 -11.36 -26.50 23.17
C ASP A 4 -10.44 -27.20 22.19
N LEU A 5 -11.03 -27.91 21.22
CA LEU A 5 -10.30 -28.66 20.21
C LEU A 5 -10.32 -27.93 18.86
N VAL A 6 -10.93 -26.74 18.80
CA VAL A 6 -11.03 -25.93 17.58
C VAL A 6 -10.39 -24.58 17.88
N VAL A 7 -9.06 -24.52 17.71
CA VAL A 7 -8.31 -23.28 17.87
C VAL A 7 -8.18 -22.60 16.51
N PRO A 8 -8.50 -21.31 16.36
CA PRO A 8 -8.26 -20.59 15.12
C PRO A 8 -6.78 -20.66 14.72
N GLY A 9 -6.51 -21.02 13.47
CA GLY A 9 -5.17 -21.24 12.94
C GLY A 9 -4.55 -22.61 13.22
N ASP A 10 -5.25 -23.53 13.88
CA ASP A 10 -4.82 -24.93 14.04
C ASP A 10 -5.06 -25.70 12.73
N VAL A 11 -3.99 -26.16 12.07
CA VAL A 11 -4.04 -26.83 10.76
C VAL A 11 -3.95 -28.35 10.90
N ASP A 12 -3.32 -28.87 11.97
CA ASP A 12 -3.10 -30.31 12.15
C ASP A 12 -4.02 -30.97 13.19
N GLY A 13 -4.83 -30.17 13.89
CA GLY A 13 -5.86 -30.61 14.83
C GLY A 13 -5.31 -31.03 16.18
N ASP A 14 -4.12 -30.57 16.56
CA ASP A 14 -3.50 -30.87 17.86
C ASP A 14 -3.99 -29.95 19.00
N GLY A 15 -4.80 -28.93 18.66
CA GLY A 15 -5.34 -27.95 19.59
C GLY A 15 -4.43 -26.74 19.83
N GLU A 16 -3.38 -26.57 19.02
CA GLU A 16 -2.48 -25.42 19.04
C GLU A 16 -2.52 -24.68 17.70
N LYS A 17 -2.11 -23.40 17.70
CA LYS A 17 -2.12 -22.59 16.48
C LYS A 17 -0.85 -22.76 15.65
N ASP A 18 -1.00 -22.86 14.34
CA ASP A 18 0.09 -22.97 13.38
C ASP A 18 0.28 -21.69 12.59
N LEU A 19 1.54 -21.28 12.36
CA LEU A 19 1.84 -20.11 11.52
C LEU A 19 1.24 -20.23 10.11
N THR A 20 1.15 -21.44 9.56
CA THR A 20 0.53 -21.70 8.25
C THR A 20 -0.99 -21.57 8.25
N GLY A 21 -1.61 -21.56 9.43
CA GLY A 21 -3.03 -21.33 9.61
C GLY A 21 -3.40 -19.87 9.83
N ALA A 22 -2.45 -18.93 9.83
CA ALA A 22 -2.74 -17.50 9.99
C ALA A 22 -3.71 -16.98 8.90
N PRO A 23 -4.52 -15.93 9.19
CA PRO A 23 -5.24 -15.24 8.13
C PRO A 23 -4.26 -14.75 7.06
N VAL A 24 -4.65 -14.81 5.80
CA VAL A 24 -3.85 -14.26 4.70
C VAL A 24 -4.36 -12.86 4.42
N VAL A 25 -3.46 -11.87 4.50
CA VAL A 25 -3.74 -10.46 4.21
C VAL A 25 -3.03 -10.11 2.91
N GLU A 26 -3.67 -9.33 2.06
CA GLU A 26 -3.15 -8.89 0.76
C GLU A 26 -3.62 -7.45 0.51
N ILE A 27 -2.70 -6.50 0.52
CA ILE A 27 -2.94 -5.12 0.10
C ILE A 27 -2.96 -5.10 -1.43
N ASN A 28 -3.95 -4.46 -2.03
CA ASN A 28 -4.09 -4.40 -3.48
C ASN A 28 -3.17 -3.32 -4.08
N ASP A 29 -1.87 -3.54 -4.02
CA ASP A 29 -0.81 -2.72 -4.64
C ASP A 29 -0.39 -3.25 -6.04
N GLY A 30 -0.97 -4.36 -6.48
CA GLY A 30 -0.60 -5.02 -7.72
C GLY A 30 0.56 -6.02 -7.58
N ASP A 31 0.79 -6.52 -6.36
CA ASP A 31 1.81 -7.50 -5.99
C ASP A 31 3.25 -7.03 -6.22
N ASP A 32 3.46 -5.71 -6.24
CA ASP A 32 4.78 -5.09 -6.44
C ASP A 32 5.39 -4.52 -5.15
N GLY A 33 4.64 -4.51 -4.04
CA GLY A 33 5.07 -3.99 -2.74
C GLY A 33 5.00 -2.47 -2.64
N VAL A 34 4.39 -1.77 -3.60
CA VAL A 34 4.36 -0.30 -3.66
C VAL A 34 2.96 0.22 -3.97
N ILE A 35 2.40 1.02 -3.05
CA ILE A 35 1.15 1.74 -3.29
C ILE A 35 1.45 2.99 -4.11
N LYS A 36 0.99 3.02 -5.36
CA LYS A 36 1.09 4.13 -6.32
C LYS A 36 -0.30 4.74 -6.59
N PRO A 37 -0.39 5.90 -7.26
CA PRO A 37 -1.67 6.58 -7.49
C PRO A 37 -2.72 5.70 -8.19
N SER A 38 -2.31 4.79 -9.08
CA SER A 38 -3.20 3.87 -9.78
C SER A 38 -3.88 2.83 -8.88
N ASP A 39 -3.32 2.57 -7.70
CA ASP A 39 -3.82 1.56 -6.76
C ASP A 39 -4.87 2.15 -5.81
N LEU A 40 -4.98 3.48 -5.77
CA LEU A 40 -5.92 4.18 -4.92
C LEU A 40 -7.34 4.10 -5.47
N ASN A 41 -8.27 3.86 -4.55
CA ASN A 41 -9.67 4.11 -4.73
C ASN A 41 -9.95 5.60 -4.92
N ALA A 42 -11.13 5.91 -5.46
CA ALA A 42 -11.58 7.31 -5.65
C ALA A 42 -11.69 8.14 -4.35
N ASP A 43 -11.68 7.51 -3.17
CA ASP A 43 -11.66 8.17 -1.87
C ASP A 43 -10.25 8.29 -1.26
N GLY A 44 -9.21 7.91 -2.00
CA GLY A 44 -7.81 7.97 -1.57
C GLY A 44 -7.36 6.82 -0.67
N THR A 45 -8.21 5.80 -0.46
CA THR A 45 -7.83 4.57 0.24
C THR A 45 -7.26 3.53 -0.72
N VAL A 46 -6.56 2.52 -0.22
CA VAL A 46 -6.26 1.28 -0.96
C VAL A 46 -7.08 0.13 -0.35
N ASP A 47 -7.51 -0.81 -1.19
CA ASP A 47 -8.22 -2.00 -0.71
C ASP A 47 -7.21 -3.03 -0.16
N ALA A 48 -7.57 -3.71 0.93
CA ALA A 48 -6.86 -4.88 1.43
C ALA A 48 -7.85 -6.03 1.63
N LYS A 49 -7.47 -7.24 1.21
CA LYS A 49 -8.27 -8.45 1.32
C LYS A 49 -7.70 -9.35 2.40
N VAL A 50 -8.57 -9.81 3.30
CA VAL A 50 -8.25 -10.81 4.32
C VAL A 50 -8.99 -12.09 3.98
N THR A 51 -8.27 -13.20 3.85
CA THR A 51 -8.85 -14.54 3.66
C THR A 51 -8.40 -15.49 4.76
N PHE A 52 -9.15 -16.58 4.94
CA PHE A 52 -8.93 -17.53 6.02
C PHE A 52 -8.60 -18.90 5.41
N PRO A 53 -7.45 -19.51 5.74
CA PRO A 53 -7.12 -20.84 5.26
C PRO A 53 -8.23 -21.85 5.60
N LYS A 54 -8.57 -22.68 4.61
CA LYS A 54 -9.49 -23.80 4.81
C LYS A 54 -8.86 -24.80 5.77
N ASP A 55 -9.70 -25.44 6.58
CA ASP A 55 -9.30 -26.46 7.55
C ASP A 55 -8.31 -25.96 8.63
N ALA A 56 -8.26 -24.65 8.89
CA ALA A 56 -7.41 -24.03 9.92
C ALA A 56 -8.20 -23.56 11.16
N GLY A 57 -9.20 -24.33 11.58
CA GLY A 57 -9.95 -24.07 12.83
C GLY A 57 -10.88 -22.84 12.85
N TYR A 58 -10.96 -22.03 11.80
CA TYR A 58 -11.86 -20.87 11.75
C TYR A 58 -13.35 -21.26 11.66
N SER A 59 -14.18 -20.61 12.47
CA SER A 59 -15.61 -20.90 12.60
C SER A 59 -16.49 -19.66 12.55
N VAL A 60 -17.74 -19.84 12.10
CA VAL A 60 -18.77 -18.80 12.19
C VAL A 60 -19.00 -18.47 13.67
N GLY A 61 -18.94 -17.18 14.00
CA GLY A 61 -19.05 -16.69 15.38
C GLY A 61 -17.70 -16.31 16.02
N ASP A 62 -16.57 -16.76 15.48
CA ASP A 62 -15.26 -16.29 15.93
C ASP A 62 -15.11 -14.80 15.62
N THR A 63 -14.49 -14.02 16.50
CA THR A 63 -14.33 -12.58 16.31
C THR A 63 -13.05 -12.29 15.52
N VAL A 64 -13.19 -11.70 14.33
CA VAL A 64 -12.06 -11.16 13.58
C VAL A 64 -11.80 -9.71 13.98
N VAL A 65 -10.52 -9.36 14.08
CA VAL A 65 -10.03 -7.99 14.26
C VAL A 65 -9.03 -7.70 13.14
N ILE A 66 -9.32 -6.68 12.31
CA ILE A 66 -8.43 -6.20 11.25
C ILE A 66 -7.99 -4.79 11.62
N LYS A 67 -6.70 -4.49 11.50
CA LYS A 67 -6.11 -3.19 11.85
C LYS A 67 -5.21 -2.62 10.77
N ASP A 68 -5.09 -1.30 10.78
CA ASP A 68 -4.11 -0.56 9.98
C ASP A 68 -2.76 -0.34 10.73
N GLN A 69 -1.83 0.35 10.09
CA GLN A 69 -0.49 0.69 10.60
C GLN A 69 -0.51 1.49 11.91
N ASP A 70 -1.57 2.25 12.19
CA ASP A 70 -1.73 3.05 13.41
C ASP A 70 -2.39 2.24 14.55
N GLY A 71 -2.77 0.99 14.27
CA GLY A 71 -3.47 0.10 15.20
C GLY A 71 -4.97 0.38 15.30
N THR A 72 -5.53 1.18 14.39
CA THR A 72 -6.96 1.47 14.29
C THR A 72 -7.70 0.20 13.88
N GLU A 73 -8.79 -0.14 14.56
CA GLU A 73 -9.64 -1.27 14.17
C GLU A 73 -10.47 -0.89 12.93
N LEU A 74 -10.10 -1.42 11.76
CA LEU A 74 -10.86 -1.31 10.52
C LEU A 74 -12.11 -2.20 10.57
N VAL A 75 -11.97 -3.39 11.15
CA VAL A 75 -13.06 -4.35 11.37
C VAL A 75 -12.92 -4.99 12.73
N LYS A 76 -14.04 -5.11 13.44
CA LYS A 76 -14.16 -5.93 14.64
C LYS A 76 -15.56 -6.49 14.78
N ARG A 77 -15.73 -7.77 14.44
CA ARG A 77 -17.03 -8.45 14.49
C ARG A 77 -16.88 -9.97 14.40
N PRO A 78 -17.95 -10.72 14.70
CA PRO A 78 -17.99 -12.15 14.40
C PRO A 78 -17.84 -12.43 12.89
N LEU A 79 -17.16 -13.52 12.56
CA LEU A 79 -17.08 -14.12 11.23
C LEU A 79 -18.43 -14.72 10.86
N THR A 80 -18.80 -14.53 9.61
CA THR A 80 -19.96 -15.12 8.96
C THR A 80 -19.51 -16.20 7.98
N ALA A 81 -20.46 -17.00 7.49
CA ALA A 81 -20.14 -18.00 6.46
C ALA A 81 -19.64 -17.35 5.16
N GLU A 82 -20.08 -16.13 4.84
CA GLU A 82 -19.62 -15.39 3.66
C GLU A 82 -18.16 -14.97 3.79
N ASP A 83 -17.73 -14.57 4.99
CA ASP A 83 -16.33 -14.19 5.23
C ASP A 83 -15.38 -15.38 5.07
N LEU A 84 -15.79 -16.56 5.55
CA LEU A 84 -14.99 -17.78 5.42
C LEU A 84 -14.88 -18.26 3.97
N GLU A 85 -15.87 -17.96 3.13
CA GLU A 85 -15.86 -18.34 1.71
C GLU A 85 -15.13 -17.31 0.83
N ASN A 86 -15.43 -16.02 1.02
CA ASN A 86 -15.00 -14.95 0.11
C ASN A 86 -13.85 -14.09 0.67
N GLY A 87 -13.63 -14.14 1.98
CA GLY A 87 -12.79 -13.19 2.71
C GLY A 87 -13.51 -11.87 3.03
N ILE A 88 -12.75 -10.93 3.57
CA ILE A 88 -13.19 -9.59 3.94
C ILE A 88 -12.33 -8.57 3.21
N THR A 89 -12.93 -7.71 2.39
CA THR A 89 -12.25 -6.54 1.84
C THR A 89 -12.46 -5.34 2.76
N VAL A 90 -11.38 -4.64 3.08
CA VAL A 90 -11.37 -3.41 3.85
C VAL A 90 -10.68 -2.31 3.07
N LYS A 91 -11.02 -1.07 3.37
CA LYS A 91 -10.32 0.11 2.87
C LYS A 91 -9.35 0.58 3.94
N VAL A 92 -8.08 0.74 3.57
CA VAL A 92 -7.03 1.27 4.44
C VAL A 92 -6.55 2.61 3.88
N THR A 93 -6.40 3.60 4.75
CA THR A 93 -5.75 4.86 4.37
C THR A 93 -4.25 4.61 4.26
N PRO A 94 -3.62 4.90 3.11
CA PRO A 94 -2.17 4.76 2.98
C PRO A 94 -1.43 5.55 4.05
N ALA A 95 -0.26 5.05 4.45
CA ALA A 95 0.68 5.78 5.28
C ALA A 95 1.20 7.05 4.55
N ALA A 96 2.05 7.82 5.23
CA ALA A 96 2.71 8.95 4.59
C ALA A 96 3.65 8.48 3.45
N GLU A 97 3.92 9.37 2.51
CA GLU A 97 4.88 9.15 1.42
C GLU A 97 6.22 8.58 1.94
N GLY A 98 6.68 7.48 1.33
CA GLY A 98 7.89 6.76 1.71
C GLY A 98 7.79 5.87 2.95
N GLU A 99 6.64 5.83 3.62
CA GLU A 99 6.38 4.94 4.77
C GLU A 99 5.56 3.71 4.36
N ASP A 100 5.55 2.69 5.21
CA ASP A 100 4.80 1.46 4.95
C ASP A 100 3.35 1.55 5.44
N THR A 101 2.41 1.26 4.54
CA THR A 101 1.04 0.89 4.90
C THR A 101 1.03 -0.56 5.35
N VAL A 102 0.42 -0.85 6.49
CA VAL A 102 0.41 -2.19 7.07
C VAL A 102 -1.01 -2.57 7.42
N VAL A 103 -1.42 -3.79 7.06
CA VAL A 103 -2.70 -4.36 7.50
C VAL A 103 -2.43 -5.66 8.25
N THR A 104 -3.03 -5.80 9.43
CA THR A 104 -2.97 -7.05 10.21
C THR A 104 -4.34 -7.62 10.51
N ALA A 105 -4.41 -8.93 10.70
CA ALA A 105 -5.63 -9.65 11.04
C ALA A 105 -5.38 -10.74 12.08
N VAL A 106 -6.23 -10.80 13.10
CA VAL A 106 -6.26 -11.86 14.12
C VAL A 106 -7.71 -12.30 14.34
N VAL A 107 -7.91 -13.59 14.55
CA VAL A 107 -9.22 -14.16 14.92
C VAL A 107 -9.17 -14.72 16.33
N THR A 108 -10.22 -14.48 17.11
CA THR A 108 -10.40 -15.02 18.47
C THR A 108 -11.70 -15.81 18.55
N ASP A 109 -11.64 -17.06 19.01
CA ASP A 109 -12.83 -17.89 19.23
C ASP A 109 -13.60 -17.45 20.51
N PRO A 110 -14.81 -17.97 20.78
CA PRO A 110 -15.55 -17.61 21.98
C PRO A 110 -14.96 -18.15 23.29
N GLN A 111 -13.97 -19.05 23.23
CA GLN A 111 -13.24 -19.60 24.37
C GLN A 111 -12.01 -18.75 24.72
N GLY A 112 -11.61 -17.85 23.82
CA GLY A 112 -10.52 -16.91 23.97
C GLY A 112 -9.21 -17.35 23.32
N ASN A 113 -9.16 -18.44 22.56
CA ASN A 113 -7.95 -18.80 21.80
C ASN A 113 -7.83 -17.89 20.57
N THR A 114 -6.61 -17.73 20.06
CA THR A 114 -6.30 -16.75 19.01
C THR A 114 -5.51 -17.40 17.88
N SER A 115 -5.76 -16.96 16.66
CA SER A 115 -4.91 -17.28 15.51
C SER A 115 -3.50 -16.69 15.67
N PRO A 116 -2.53 -17.14 14.87
CA PRO A 116 -1.38 -16.29 14.56
C PRO A 116 -1.86 -15.05 13.80
N GLU A 117 -1.03 -14.00 13.80
CA GLU A 117 -1.33 -12.77 13.08
C GLU A 117 -1.06 -12.96 11.59
N GLY A 118 -2.08 -12.66 10.78
CA GLY A 118 -1.93 -12.40 9.36
C GLY A 118 -1.48 -10.97 9.14
N LYS A 119 -0.58 -10.73 8.20
CA LYS A 119 -0.01 -9.40 7.95
C LYS A 119 0.39 -9.23 6.50
N ASP A 120 0.17 -8.04 5.99
CA ASP A 120 0.78 -7.56 4.75
C ASP A 120 1.28 -6.10 4.89
N ASN A 121 2.19 -5.69 4.00
CA ASN A 121 2.78 -4.36 4.00
C ASN A 121 3.23 -3.93 2.60
N SER A 122 3.02 -2.65 2.29
CA SER A 122 3.44 -2.01 1.03
C SER A 122 3.92 -0.59 1.31
N THR A 123 5.01 -0.19 0.66
CA THR A 123 5.57 1.17 0.80
C THR A 123 4.76 2.16 -0.06
N VAL A 124 4.51 3.35 0.45
CA VAL A 124 3.76 4.40 -0.28
C VAL A 124 4.70 5.20 -1.20
N ASP A 125 4.37 5.25 -2.49
CA ASP A 125 5.03 6.08 -3.51
C ASP A 125 3.94 6.73 -4.39
N LEU A 126 3.36 7.83 -3.89
CA LEU A 126 2.28 8.56 -4.57
C LEU A 126 2.79 9.75 -5.38
N VAL A 127 4.10 10.04 -5.32
CA VAL A 127 4.68 11.18 -5.99
C VAL A 127 5.26 10.74 -7.33
N VAL A 128 4.68 11.23 -8.41
CA VAL A 128 5.21 11.02 -9.75
C VAL A 128 6.04 12.24 -10.17
N PRO A 129 7.36 12.10 -10.39
CA PRO A 129 8.18 13.23 -10.79
C PRO A 129 7.69 13.88 -12.09
N GLY A 130 7.42 15.18 -12.02
CA GLY A 130 6.90 15.94 -13.16
C GLY A 130 5.40 15.75 -13.41
N ASP A 131 4.64 15.17 -12.46
CA ASP A 131 3.19 15.30 -12.41
C ASP A 131 2.83 16.70 -11.88
N VAL A 132 2.27 17.56 -12.74
CA VAL A 132 1.97 18.95 -12.41
C VAL A 132 0.51 19.13 -11.97
N ASP A 133 -0.38 18.24 -12.39
CA ASP A 133 -1.82 18.33 -12.07
C ASP A 133 -2.30 17.34 -11.00
N GLY A 134 -1.42 16.44 -10.54
CA GLY A 134 -1.65 15.51 -9.45
C GLY A 134 -2.49 14.30 -9.86
N ASP A 135 -2.51 13.94 -11.14
CA ASP A 135 -3.26 12.79 -11.65
C ASP A 135 -2.52 11.45 -11.53
N GLY A 136 -1.27 11.46 -11.06
CA GLY A 136 -0.43 10.28 -10.92
C GLY A 136 0.28 9.88 -12.21
N GLU A 137 0.30 10.74 -13.22
CA GLU A 137 1.02 10.55 -14.47
C GLU A 137 2.01 11.70 -14.71
N LYS A 138 3.08 11.39 -15.46
CA LYS A 138 4.07 12.43 -15.79
C LYS A 138 3.50 13.40 -16.83
N ASP A 139 3.73 14.69 -16.61
CA ASP A 139 3.38 15.73 -17.57
C ASP A 139 4.55 16.20 -18.42
N LEU A 140 4.26 16.55 -19.68
CA LEU A 140 5.24 17.27 -20.52
C LEU A 140 5.60 18.63 -19.93
N THR A 141 4.67 19.31 -19.25
CA THR A 141 4.92 20.57 -18.56
C THR A 141 5.73 20.41 -17.28
N GLY A 142 5.81 19.18 -16.74
CA GLY A 142 6.67 18.81 -15.62
C GLY A 142 8.09 18.39 -16.04
N ALA A 143 8.42 18.44 -17.34
CA ALA A 143 9.78 18.19 -17.78
C ALA A 143 10.72 19.38 -17.49
N PRO A 144 12.00 19.13 -17.14
CA PRO A 144 13.00 20.19 -17.09
C PRO A 144 13.16 20.89 -18.45
N VAL A 145 13.26 22.21 -18.44
CA VAL A 145 13.50 23.02 -19.65
C VAL A 145 14.94 23.50 -19.67
N VAL A 146 15.58 23.39 -20.82
CA VAL A 146 16.93 23.92 -21.05
C VAL A 146 16.83 25.11 -21.99
N GLU A 147 17.37 26.25 -21.57
CA GLU A 147 17.45 27.48 -22.32
C GLU A 147 18.92 27.82 -22.55
N ILE A 148 19.32 27.99 -23.81
CA ILE A 148 20.67 28.43 -24.16
C ILE A 148 20.60 29.93 -24.36
N ASN A 149 21.53 30.69 -23.78
CA ASN A 149 21.56 32.14 -23.98
C ASN A 149 22.08 32.48 -25.37
N ASP A 150 21.18 32.60 -26.34
CA ASP A 150 21.45 33.00 -27.73
C ASP A 150 20.95 34.43 -28.03
N GLY A 151 20.63 35.21 -26.98
CA GLY A 151 20.04 36.53 -27.16
C GLY A 151 18.62 36.50 -27.75
N ASP A 152 17.91 35.37 -27.65
CA ASP A 152 16.55 35.12 -28.14
C ASP A 152 16.41 35.16 -29.68
N ASP A 153 17.50 34.93 -30.42
CA ASP A 153 17.51 35.00 -31.89
C ASP A 153 17.54 33.63 -32.60
N GLY A 154 17.70 32.53 -31.84
CA GLY A 154 17.70 31.16 -32.34
C GLY A 154 19.05 30.67 -32.87
N VAL A 155 20.14 31.45 -32.78
CA VAL A 155 21.47 31.07 -33.28
C VAL A 155 22.60 31.52 -32.35
N ILE A 156 23.59 30.65 -32.12
CA ILE A 156 24.79 31.03 -31.37
C ILE A 156 25.77 31.78 -32.28
N ASN A 157 26.07 33.02 -31.92
CA ASN A 157 26.96 33.91 -32.66
C ASN A 157 28.03 34.52 -31.71
N PRO A 158 29.06 35.22 -32.25
CA PRO A 158 30.15 35.73 -31.42
C PRO A 158 29.75 36.74 -30.34
N SER A 159 28.58 37.39 -30.42
CA SER A 159 28.09 38.28 -29.36
C SER A 159 27.52 37.54 -28.15
N ASP A 160 27.13 36.28 -28.32
CA ASP A 160 26.53 35.46 -27.26
C ASP A 160 27.61 34.69 -26.45
N LEU A 161 28.85 34.67 -26.96
CA LEU A 161 29.95 33.95 -26.33
C LEU A 161 30.52 34.69 -25.12
N ASN A 162 30.77 33.94 -24.06
CA ASN A 162 31.59 34.33 -22.93
C ASN A 162 33.05 34.55 -23.35
N ALA A 163 33.83 35.22 -22.48
CA ALA A 163 35.23 35.54 -22.75
C ALA A 163 36.14 34.30 -22.94
N ASP A 164 35.72 33.14 -22.48
CA ASP A 164 36.40 31.85 -22.65
C ASP A 164 35.93 31.07 -23.89
N GLY A 165 35.00 31.63 -24.67
CA GLY A 165 34.43 31.02 -25.88
C GLY A 165 33.29 30.03 -25.62
N THR A 166 32.75 29.97 -24.40
CA THR A 166 31.55 29.17 -24.07
C THR A 166 30.28 30.00 -24.21
N VAL A 167 29.11 29.35 -24.09
CA VAL A 167 27.81 30.00 -23.95
C VAL A 167 27.15 29.49 -22.67
N ASP A 168 26.42 30.37 -21.99
CA ASP A 168 25.65 29.99 -20.80
C ASP A 168 24.39 29.21 -21.20
N ALA A 169 24.05 28.20 -20.41
CA ALA A 169 22.78 27.50 -20.49
C ALA A 169 22.14 27.44 -19.11
N LYS A 170 20.82 27.62 -19.07
CA LYS A 170 20.01 27.57 -17.86
C LYS A 170 19.09 26.36 -17.93
N VAL A 171 19.18 25.51 -16.91
CA VAL A 171 18.20 24.44 -16.70
C VAL A 171 17.19 24.94 -15.69
N THR A 172 15.91 24.86 -16.03
CA THR A 172 14.79 25.19 -15.14
C THR A 172 14.04 23.91 -14.83
N PHE A 173 13.97 23.57 -13.55
CA PHE A 173 13.15 22.47 -13.05
C PHE A 173 11.77 22.99 -12.63
N PRO A 174 10.67 22.33 -13.03
CA PRO A 174 9.35 22.64 -12.50
C PRO A 174 9.23 22.24 -11.02
N LYS A 175 8.16 22.72 -10.38
CA LYS A 175 7.96 22.74 -8.92
C LYS A 175 7.94 21.35 -8.26
N ASP A 176 7.65 20.31 -9.03
CA ASP A 176 7.39 18.94 -8.54
C ASP A 176 8.40 17.93 -9.14
N ALA A 177 9.66 18.37 -9.30
CA ALA A 177 10.75 17.58 -9.88
C ALA A 177 11.41 16.58 -8.90
N GLY A 178 10.74 16.17 -7.82
CA GLY A 178 11.31 15.27 -6.82
C GLY A 178 10.27 14.66 -5.90
#